data_AF-A0A7K9ISM8-F1
#
_entry.id   AF-A0A7K9ISM8-F1
#
_cell.length_a   1.000
_cell.length_b   1.000
_cell.length_c   1.000
_cell.angle_alpha   90.00
_cell.angle_beta   90.00
_cell.angle_gamma   90.00
#
_symmetry.space_group_name_H-M   'P 1'
#
loop_
_entity.id
_entity.type
_entity.pdbx_description
1 polymer ?
#
loop_
_entity_poly.entity_id
_entity_poly.type
_entity_poly.pdbx_seq_one_letter_code
_entity_poly.pdbx_strand_id
1 'polypeptide(L)'
;AGRDATRAFASGDFTPAGLVDNVSGLSPSELLSIHSWLSFYSDNYDPVGKLVGRFYDENGAPTEALREVEAAIEEALKFQAESEQKKQQFPPCNSEWSSAKGTRFWCSRQSGGVHRDWAGVPRKLYRPGSQGSRCVCVRSTGPRWGQPDSYQHSDRGDLDNPHLEQYEGCHPLAEQCVLT
;
A
#
# COMPACT_ATOMS: atom_id res chain seq x y z
N ALA A 1 -29.80 4.86 -17.34
CA ALA A 1 -28.93 4.30 -18.39
C ALA A 1 -28.48 5.44 -19.31
N GLY A 2 -27.27 5.37 -19.87
CA GLY A 2 -26.71 6.44 -20.72
C GLY A 2 -26.22 7.68 -19.95
N ARG A 3 -25.77 7.51 -18.70
CA ARG A 3 -25.15 8.56 -17.89
C ARG A 3 -23.77 8.10 -17.47
N ASP A 4 -22.87 9.06 -17.26
CA ASP A 4 -21.60 8.80 -16.61
C ASP A 4 -21.84 8.53 -15.11
N ALA A 5 -21.42 7.35 -14.66
CA ALA A 5 -21.54 6.89 -13.29
C ALA A 5 -20.18 6.66 -12.63
N THR A 6 -19.11 7.28 -13.17
CA THR A 6 -17.73 7.02 -12.75
C THR A 6 -17.54 7.14 -11.24
N ARG A 7 -18.09 8.18 -10.59
CA ARG A 7 -17.99 8.33 -9.12
C ARG A 7 -18.68 7.21 -8.36
N ALA A 8 -19.78 6.64 -8.87
CA ALA A 8 -20.52 5.59 -8.19
C ALA A 8 -19.69 4.30 -8.02
N PHE A 9 -18.72 4.06 -8.90
CA PHE A 9 -17.78 2.93 -8.78
C PHE A 9 -16.74 3.10 -7.67
N ALA A 10 -16.55 4.32 -7.16
CA ALA A 10 -15.79 4.59 -5.95
C ALA A 10 -16.70 4.64 -4.70
N SER A 11 -17.81 5.38 -4.77
CA SER A 11 -18.66 5.63 -3.60
C SER A 11 -19.62 4.51 -3.25
N GLY A 12 -19.96 3.63 -4.21
CA GLY A 12 -21.02 2.63 -4.09
C GLY A 12 -22.45 3.21 -4.20
N ASP A 13 -22.59 4.52 -4.40
CA ASP A 13 -23.91 5.18 -4.53
C ASP A 13 -24.38 5.19 -5.98
N PHE A 14 -25.22 4.22 -6.33
CA PHE A 14 -25.86 4.13 -7.66
C PHE A 14 -27.27 4.75 -7.69
N THR A 15 -27.65 5.55 -6.68
CA THR A 15 -28.88 6.35 -6.74
C THR A 15 -28.71 7.51 -7.72
N PRO A 16 -29.80 8.16 -8.19
CA PRO A 16 -29.69 9.29 -9.11
C PRO A 16 -28.78 10.44 -8.64
N ALA A 17 -28.59 10.59 -7.32
CA ALA A 17 -27.70 11.59 -6.73
C ALA A 17 -26.21 11.19 -6.82
N GLY A 18 -25.90 9.89 -6.81
CA GLY A 18 -24.53 9.37 -6.90
C GLY A 18 -24.02 9.16 -8.31
N LEU A 19 -24.88 9.21 -9.33
CA LEU A 19 -24.51 9.13 -10.76
C LEU A 19 -23.89 10.45 -11.24
N VAL A 20 -22.66 10.71 -10.80
CA VAL A 20 -21.90 11.94 -11.07
C VAL A 20 -20.60 11.61 -11.80
N ASP A 21 -20.28 12.43 -12.82
CA ASP A 21 -19.06 12.29 -13.64
C ASP A 21 -17.80 12.86 -12.95
N ASN A 22 -17.98 13.82 -12.04
CA ASN A 22 -16.90 14.54 -11.39
C ASN A 22 -16.22 13.64 -10.35
N VAL A 23 -14.91 13.40 -10.50
CA VAL A 23 -14.09 12.61 -9.59
C VAL A 23 -13.12 13.45 -8.74
N SER A 24 -13.21 14.78 -8.78
CA SER A 24 -12.40 15.66 -7.94
C SER A 24 -12.62 15.36 -6.45
N GLY A 25 -11.54 15.37 -5.68
CA GLY A 25 -11.58 15.10 -4.24
C GLY A 25 -11.68 13.62 -3.87
N LEU A 26 -11.68 12.69 -4.83
CA LEU A 26 -11.48 11.27 -4.52
C LEU A 26 -10.04 11.02 -4.05
N SER A 27 -9.92 10.12 -3.07
CA SER A 27 -8.63 9.63 -2.59
C SER A 27 -7.94 8.74 -3.63
N PRO A 28 -6.60 8.54 -3.53
CA PRO A 28 -5.89 7.60 -4.40
C PRO A 28 -6.51 6.20 -4.41
N SER A 29 -6.96 5.69 -3.26
CA SER A 29 -7.63 4.38 -3.18
C SER A 29 -8.96 4.32 -3.93
N GLU A 30 -9.74 5.40 -3.93
CA GLU A 30 -10.99 5.50 -4.67
C GLU A 30 -10.75 5.58 -6.18
N LEU A 31 -9.72 6.31 -6.61
CA LEU A 31 -9.28 6.32 -8.01
C LEU A 31 -8.81 4.95 -8.48
N LEU A 32 -8.08 4.21 -7.64
CA LEU A 32 -7.69 2.83 -7.92
C LEU A 32 -8.90 1.87 -7.99
N SER A 33 -9.97 2.14 -7.22
CA SER A 33 -11.23 1.41 -7.35
C SER A 33 -11.88 1.64 -8.71
N ILE A 34 -11.96 2.90 -9.17
CA ILE A 34 -12.45 3.23 -10.52
C ILE A 34 -11.61 2.54 -11.59
N HIS A 35 -10.28 2.62 -11.49
CA HIS A 35 -9.36 1.94 -12.42
C HIS A 35 -9.60 0.42 -12.45
N SER A 36 -9.82 -0.21 -11.30
CA SER A 36 -10.11 -1.65 -11.21
C SER A 36 -11.42 -2.01 -11.90
N TRP A 37 -12.47 -1.19 -11.73
CA TRP A 37 -13.73 -1.37 -12.47
C TRP A 37 -13.55 -1.16 -13.97
N LEU A 38 -12.78 -0.16 -14.38
CA LEU A 38 -12.48 0.08 -15.80
C LEU A 38 -11.76 -1.12 -16.43
N SER A 39 -10.76 -1.70 -15.74
CA SER A 39 -10.11 -2.95 -16.19
C SER A 39 -11.11 -4.08 -16.28
N PHE A 40 -11.91 -4.31 -15.24
CA PHE A 40 -12.93 -5.35 -15.22
C PHE A 40 -13.88 -5.22 -16.43
N TYR A 41 -14.42 -4.04 -16.71
CA TYR A 41 -15.31 -3.86 -17.86
C TYR A 41 -14.58 -4.03 -19.19
N SER A 42 -13.34 -3.55 -19.30
CA SER A 42 -12.53 -3.71 -20.52
C SER A 42 -12.18 -5.17 -20.81
N ASP A 43 -11.98 -5.96 -19.76
CA ASP A 43 -11.62 -7.38 -19.87
C ASP A 43 -12.84 -8.28 -20.14
N ASN A 44 -14.05 -7.83 -19.77
CA ASN A 44 -15.26 -8.67 -19.78
C ASN A 44 -16.33 -8.21 -20.78
N TYR A 45 -16.19 -7.04 -21.41
CA TYR A 45 -17.18 -6.47 -22.32
C TYR A 45 -16.51 -5.78 -23.52
N ASP A 46 -17.16 -5.86 -24.69
CA ASP A 46 -16.73 -5.12 -25.87
C ASP A 46 -17.15 -3.64 -25.77
N PRO A 47 -16.20 -2.68 -25.81
CA PRO A 47 -16.54 -1.27 -25.80
C PRO A 47 -17.22 -0.86 -27.11
N VAL A 48 -18.44 -0.30 -27.01
CA VAL A 48 -19.24 0.12 -28.17
C VAL A 48 -19.04 1.59 -28.58
N GLY A 49 -18.26 2.35 -27.82
CA GLY A 49 -18.00 3.77 -28.09
C GLY A 49 -17.53 4.54 -26.87
N LYS A 50 -17.46 5.87 -27.02
CA LYS A 50 -17.10 6.82 -25.95
C LYS A 50 -18.30 7.69 -25.60
N LEU A 51 -18.44 8.04 -24.33
CA LEU A 51 -19.48 8.94 -23.85
C LEU A 51 -18.99 10.39 -23.96
N VAL A 52 -19.64 11.19 -24.80
CA VAL A 52 -19.40 12.64 -24.90
C VAL A 52 -19.78 13.30 -23.57
N GLY A 53 -18.85 14.07 -22.99
CA GLY A 53 -19.02 14.69 -21.68
C GLY A 53 -17.70 15.09 -21.03
N ARG A 54 -17.57 14.86 -19.73
CA ARG A 54 -16.39 15.29 -18.96
C ARG A 54 -15.08 14.72 -19.48
N PHE A 55 -15.05 13.45 -19.88
CA PHE A 55 -13.81 12.73 -20.22
C PHE A 55 -13.51 12.68 -21.72
N TYR A 56 -14.54 12.76 -22.58
CA TYR A 56 -14.38 12.76 -24.02
C TYR A 56 -15.22 13.85 -24.68
N ASP A 57 -14.67 14.53 -25.68
CA ASP A 57 -15.40 15.53 -26.45
C ASP A 57 -16.28 14.92 -27.57
N GLU A 58 -16.93 15.79 -28.36
CA GLU A 58 -17.81 15.39 -29.47
C GLU A 58 -17.10 14.59 -30.57
N ASN A 59 -15.77 14.68 -30.67
CA ASN A 59 -14.95 13.92 -31.61
C ASN A 59 -14.40 12.62 -30.97
N GLY A 60 -14.75 12.35 -29.71
CA GLY A 60 -14.20 11.26 -28.93
C GLY A 60 -12.75 11.47 -28.50
N ALA A 61 -12.23 12.70 -28.58
CA ALA A 61 -10.89 13.03 -28.13
C ALA A 61 -10.88 13.19 -26.59
N PRO A 62 -9.78 12.77 -25.92
CA PRO A 62 -9.65 12.90 -24.47
C PRO A 62 -9.62 14.38 -24.06
N THR A 63 -10.43 14.73 -23.07
CA THR A 63 -10.42 16.07 -22.46
C THR A 63 -9.27 16.20 -21.45
N GLU A 64 -9.04 17.42 -20.96
CA GLU A 64 -8.06 17.63 -19.90
C GLU A 64 -8.44 16.91 -18.59
N ALA A 65 -9.74 16.87 -18.26
CA ALA A 65 -10.22 16.16 -17.08
C ALA A 65 -9.91 14.66 -17.12
N LEU A 66 -9.90 14.03 -18.31
CA LEU A 66 -9.47 12.64 -18.42
C LEU A 66 -7.97 12.48 -18.16
N ARG A 67 -7.14 13.35 -18.77
CA ARG A 67 -5.69 13.31 -18.59
C ARG A 67 -5.27 13.49 -17.13
N GLU A 68 -5.90 14.42 -16.43
CA GLU A 68 -5.66 14.65 -15.00
C GLU A 68 -5.97 13.40 -14.16
N VAL A 69 -7.08 12.72 -14.45
CA VAL A 69 -7.49 11.51 -13.72
C VAL A 69 -6.58 10.33 -14.04
N GLU A 70 -6.22 10.14 -15.31
CA GLU A 70 -5.28 9.11 -15.73
C GLU A 70 -3.90 9.30 -15.08
N ALA A 71 -3.40 10.54 -15.03
CA ALA A 71 -2.14 10.86 -14.36
C ALA A 71 -2.21 10.59 -12.84
N ALA A 72 -3.30 10.97 -12.19
CA ALA A 72 -3.50 10.70 -10.77
C ALA A 72 -3.61 9.19 -10.46
N ILE A 73 -4.24 8.42 -11.35
CA ILE A 73 -4.27 6.94 -11.26
C ILE A 73 -2.87 6.35 -11.43
N GLU A 74 -2.10 6.84 -12.41
CA GLU A 74 -0.72 6.37 -12.63
C GLU A 74 0.16 6.62 -11.40
N GLU A 75 0.05 7.80 -10.79
CA GLU A 75 0.75 8.12 -9.54
C GLU A 75 0.30 7.21 -8.38
N ALA A 76 -1.02 6.98 -8.24
CA ALA A 76 -1.56 6.09 -7.23
C ALA A 76 -1.06 4.65 -7.38
N LEU A 77 -0.97 4.15 -8.62
CA LEU A 77 -0.43 2.81 -8.93
C LEU A 77 1.05 2.71 -8.56
N LYS A 78 1.85 3.72 -8.91
CA LYS A 78 3.27 3.79 -8.54
C LYS A 78 3.44 3.76 -7.01
N PHE A 79 2.68 4.58 -6.30
CA PHE A 79 2.72 4.62 -4.85
C PHE A 79 2.28 3.29 -4.22
N GLN A 80 1.24 2.65 -4.75
CA GLN A 80 0.78 1.33 -4.31
C GLN A 80 1.87 0.28 -4.49
N ALA A 81 2.52 0.23 -5.66
CA ALA A 81 3.60 -0.71 -5.95
C ALA A 81 4.80 -0.51 -5.01
N GLU A 82 5.21 0.74 -4.77
CA GLU A 82 6.28 1.04 -3.80
C GLU A 82 5.90 0.65 -2.38
N SER A 83 4.65 0.91 -1.98
CA SER A 83 4.15 0.57 -0.65
C SER A 83 4.15 -0.95 -0.44
N GLU A 84 3.71 -1.72 -1.43
CA GLU A 84 3.76 -3.18 -1.37
C GLU A 84 5.19 -3.70 -1.35
N GLN A 85 6.12 -3.16 -2.15
CA GLN A 85 7.53 -3.54 -2.08
C GLN A 85 8.14 -3.26 -0.69
N LYS A 86 7.87 -2.09 -0.12
CA LYS A 86 8.30 -1.72 1.25
C LYS A 86 7.66 -2.63 2.30
N LYS A 87 6.44 -3.11 2.08
CA LYS A 87 5.75 -4.06 2.96
C LYS A 87 6.32 -5.47 2.85
N GLN A 88 6.78 -5.90 1.68
CA GLN A 88 7.50 -7.16 1.52
C GLN A 88 8.84 -7.14 2.27
N GLN A 89 9.58 -6.03 2.17
CA GLN A 89 10.84 -5.84 2.89
C GLN A 89 10.62 -5.69 4.41
N PHE A 90 9.67 -4.84 4.81
CA PHE A 90 9.40 -4.47 6.19
C PHE A 90 7.90 -4.60 6.53
N PRO A 91 7.41 -5.85 6.65
CA PRO A 91 6.02 -6.09 6.99
C PRO A 91 5.73 -5.60 8.40
N PRO A 92 4.54 -5.03 8.66
CA PRO A 92 4.11 -4.67 10.01
C PRO A 92 4.25 -5.83 11.00
N CYS A 93 4.66 -5.52 12.23
CA CYS A 93 4.61 -6.50 13.33
C CYS A 93 3.18 -6.93 13.62
N ASN A 94 3.03 -8.13 14.17
CA ASN A 94 1.82 -8.44 14.93
C ASN A 94 1.88 -7.67 16.26
N SER A 95 0.73 -7.23 16.76
CA SER A 95 0.66 -6.43 17.98
C SER A 95 -0.57 -6.74 18.81
N GLU A 96 -0.40 -6.74 20.13
CA GLU A 96 -1.48 -6.76 21.10
C GLU A 96 -1.24 -5.67 22.15
N TRP A 97 -2.31 -5.09 22.67
CA TRP A 97 -2.23 -4.12 23.76
C TRP A 97 -3.22 -4.51 24.85
N SER A 98 -2.80 -4.34 26.09
CA SER A 98 -3.70 -4.40 27.25
C SER A 98 -3.26 -3.39 28.31
N SER A 99 -4.22 -2.86 29.07
CA SER A 99 -3.94 -1.93 30.17
C SER A 99 -3.03 -2.53 31.25
N ALA A 100 -3.07 -3.84 31.47
CA ALA A 100 -2.29 -4.52 32.50
C ALA A 100 -0.86 -4.89 32.07
N LYS A 101 -0.62 -5.09 30.77
CA LYS A 101 0.67 -5.61 30.24
C LYS A 101 1.37 -4.67 29.27
N GLY A 102 0.75 -3.55 28.91
CA GLY A 102 1.24 -2.64 27.89
C GLY A 102 1.10 -3.20 26.46
N THR A 103 1.98 -2.76 25.57
CA THR A 103 2.00 -3.16 24.15
C THR A 103 3.00 -4.29 23.94
N ARG A 104 2.58 -5.39 23.32
CA ARG A 104 3.49 -6.44 22.84
C ARG A 104 3.51 -6.48 21.33
N PHE A 105 4.71 -6.48 20.77
CA PHE A 105 4.97 -6.73 19.36
C PHE A 105 5.61 -8.10 19.19
N TRP A 106 5.28 -8.81 18.12
CA TRP A 106 6.00 -10.00 17.73
C TRP A 106 6.03 -10.20 16.22
N CYS A 107 7.04 -10.93 15.78
CA CYS A 107 7.29 -11.29 14.41
C CYS A 107 7.18 -12.79 14.26
N SER A 108 6.55 -13.23 13.18
CA SER A 108 6.47 -14.64 12.82
C SER A 108 6.63 -14.78 11.31
N ARG A 109 6.59 -16.02 10.82
CA ARG A 109 6.55 -16.29 9.37
C ARG A 109 5.32 -15.68 8.68
N GLN A 110 4.33 -15.21 9.45
CA GLN A 110 3.17 -14.48 8.97
C GLN A 110 2.93 -13.23 9.82
N SER A 111 3.36 -12.08 9.31
CA SER A 111 3.16 -10.78 9.96
C SER A 111 2.77 -9.76 8.90
N GLY A 112 1.85 -8.85 9.23
CA GLY A 112 1.44 -7.78 8.31
C GLY A 112 0.83 -8.25 6.99
N GLY A 113 0.27 -9.46 6.94
CA GLY A 113 -0.30 -10.07 5.74
C GLY A 113 0.73 -10.64 4.76
N VAL A 114 2.00 -10.76 5.16
CA VAL A 114 3.09 -11.30 4.32
C VAL A 114 3.55 -12.65 4.88
N HIS A 115 3.62 -13.67 4.00
CA HIS A 115 4.17 -14.99 4.32
C HIS A 115 5.65 -15.08 3.93
N ARG A 116 6.50 -15.58 4.82
CA ARG A 116 7.97 -15.62 4.67
C ARG A 116 8.56 -16.89 5.28
N ASP A 117 9.77 -17.25 4.88
CA ASP A 117 10.56 -18.36 5.42
C ASP A 117 11.25 -18.02 6.76
N TRP A 118 11.35 -16.73 7.10
CA TRP A 118 11.89 -16.22 8.37
C TRP A 118 10.85 -15.45 9.20
N ALA A 119 11.01 -15.46 10.53
CA ALA A 119 10.15 -14.70 11.45
C ALA A 119 10.65 -13.24 11.59
N GLY A 120 11.92 -13.10 11.99
CA GLY A 120 12.58 -11.82 12.15
C GLY A 120 12.34 -11.17 13.49
N VAL A 121 12.81 -9.94 13.64
CA VAL A 121 12.82 -9.23 14.92
C VAL A 121 12.04 -7.91 14.83
N PRO A 122 11.29 -7.51 15.88
CA PRO A 122 10.61 -6.22 15.91
C PRO A 122 11.60 -5.05 15.89
N ARG A 123 11.36 -4.07 15.03
CA ARG A 123 12.08 -2.78 14.98
C ARG A 123 11.14 -1.61 14.76
N LYS A 124 11.52 -0.45 15.27
CA LYS A 124 10.92 0.83 14.89
C LYS A 124 11.45 1.20 13.51
N LEU A 125 10.57 1.40 12.53
CA LEU A 125 10.92 1.97 11.22
C LEU A 125 10.42 3.41 11.15
N TYR A 126 11.35 4.33 10.92
CA TYR A 126 11.08 5.75 10.72
C TYR A 126 10.92 6.06 9.24
N ARG A 127 9.91 6.86 8.89
CA ARG A 127 9.74 7.37 7.53
C ARG A 127 10.16 8.83 7.51
N PRO A 128 11.01 9.26 6.54
CA PRO A 128 11.30 10.67 6.34
C PRO A 128 10.00 11.48 6.25
N GLY A 129 9.93 12.59 6.99
CA GLY A 129 8.74 13.46 7.04
C GLY A 129 7.60 12.99 7.96
N SER A 130 7.70 11.81 8.60
CA SER A 130 6.74 11.36 9.61
C SER A 130 7.22 11.69 11.03
N GLN A 131 6.28 12.07 11.91
CA GLN A 131 6.56 12.35 13.33
C GLN A 131 6.66 11.08 14.20
N GLY A 132 6.50 9.89 13.62
CA GLY A 132 6.48 8.64 14.39
C GLY A 132 7.12 7.46 13.68
N SER A 133 7.39 6.41 14.45
CA SER A 133 7.82 5.11 13.95
C SER A 133 6.66 4.12 13.91
N ARG A 134 6.74 3.14 13.02
CA ARG A 134 5.88 1.95 13.05
C ARG A 134 6.70 0.69 13.37
N CYS A 135 6.10 -0.29 14.01
CA CYS A 135 6.75 -1.58 14.20
C CYS A 135 6.80 -2.36 12.88
N VAL A 136 7.98 -2.88 12.53
CA VAL A 136 8.18 -3.79 11.40
C VAL A 136 8.99 -5.01 11.79
N CYS A 137 8.78 -6.12 11.08
CA CYS A 137 9.57 -7.33 11.21
C CYS A 137 10.77 -7.29 10.28
N VAL A 138 11.96 -7.39 10.85
CA VAL A 138 13.24 -7.23 10.14
C VAL A 138 13.99 -8.54 10.09
N ARG A 139 14.51 -8.89 8.91
CA ARG A 139 15.33 -10.09 8.74
C ARG A 139 16.63 -9.91 9.52
N SER A 140 16.94 -10.82 10.43
CA SER A 140 18.11 -10.73 11.29
C SER A 140 19.31 -11.56 10.82
N THR A 141 19.12 -12.39 9.79
CA THR A 141 20.13 -13.30 9.23
C THR A 141 20.05 -13.34 7.70
N GLY A 142 21.12 -13.80 7.06
CA GLY A 142 21.19 -13.95 5.60
C GLY A 142 21.50 -12.64 4.86
N PRO A 143 21.34 -12.66 3.53
CA PRO A 143 21.53 -11.48 2.68
C PRO A 143 20.46 -10.42 2.93
N ARG A 144 20.84 -9.18 2.62
CA ARG A 144 19.93 -8.02 2.59
C ARG A 144 18.84 -8.20 1.55
N TRP A 145 17.68 -7.59 1.80
CA TRP A 145 16.61 -7.52 0.83
C TRP A 145 17.10 -6.92 -0.50
N GLY A 146 16.71 -7.54 -1.62
CA GLY A 146 17.11 -7.11 -2.96
C GLY A 146 18.57 -7.40 -3.34
N GLN A 147 19.36 -8.06 -2.48
CA GLN A 147 20.75 -8.42 -2.76
C GLN A 147 21.09 -9.87 -2.34
N PRO A 148 20.37 -10.89 -2.86
CA PRO A 148 20.55 -12.28 -2.45
C PRO A 148 21.92 -12.88 -2.80
N ASP A 149 22.54 -12.45 -3.91
CA ASP A 149 23.80 -13.03 -4.43
C ASP A 149 25.06 -12.33 -3.94
N SER A 150 24.97 -11.44 -2.94
CA SER A 150 26.16 -10.75 -2.44
C SER A 150 27.01 -11.73 -1.61
N TYR A 151 28.06 -12.31 -2.20
CA TYR A 151 29.02 -13.18 -1.52
C TYR A 151 29.73 -12.52 -0.31
N GLN A 152 29.61 -11.20 -0.15
CA GLN A 152 30.12 -10.44 0.98
C GLN A 152 28.97 -9.70 1.68
N HIS A 153 28.23 -10.40 2.54
CA HIS A 153 27.28 -9.80 3.47
C HIS A 153 27.63 -10.15 4.91
N SER A 154 27.29 -9.27 5.85
CA SER A 154 27.52 -9.44 7.29
C SER A 154 26.68 -10.56 7.92
N ASP A 155 25.81 -11.22 7.14
CA ASP A 155 24.84 -12.23 7.60
C ASP A 155 23.86 -11.68 8.66
N ARG A 156 23.55 -10.38 8.55
CA ARG A 156 22.68 -9.63 9.47
C ARG A 156 21.33 -9.24 8.87
N GLY A 157 20.97 -9.82 7.73
CA GLY A 157 19.74 -9.49 7.01
C GLY A 157 19.62 -7.97 6.80
N ASP A 158 18.49 -7.40 7.19
CA ASP A 158 18.18 -5.97 7.00
C ASP A 158 18.44 -5.11 8.24
N LEU A 159 19.12 -5.64 9.26
CA LEU A 159 19.33 -4.95 10.55
C LEU A 159 20.12 -3.63 10.45
N ASP A 160 20.96 -3.49 9.42
CA ASP A 160 21.85 -2.34 9.25
C ASP A 160 21.18 -1.20 8.45
N ASN A 161 19.86 -1.26 8.23
CA ASN A 161 19.11 -0.17 7.59
C ASN A 161 19.09 1.09 8.50
N PRO A 162 19.49 2.27 8.00
CA PRO A 162 19.66 3.47 8.82
C PRO A 162 18.35 4.07 9.36
N HIS A 163 17.20 3.61 8.85
CA HIS A 163 15.88 4.05 9.31
C HIS A 163 15.28 3.13 10.38
N LEU A 164 16.03 2.13 10.82
CA LEU A 164 15.60 1.20 11.86
C LEU A 164 16.20 1.56 13.22
N GLU A 165 15.40 1.41 14.26
CA GLU A 165 15.83 1.51 15.65
C GLU A 165 15.32 0.31 16.46
N GLN A 166 16.11 -0.10 17.44
CA GLN A 166 15.72 -1.14 18.39
C GLN A 166 14.71 -0.59 19.40
N TYR A 167 13.89 -1.47 19.96
CA TYR A 167 13.09 -1.12 21.13
C TYR A 167 13.96 -1.21 22.38
N GLU A 168 13.97 -0.15 23.18
CA GLU A 168 14.64 -0.16 24.48
C GLU A 168 14.03 -1.24 25.40
N GLY A 169 14.89 -1.91 26.18
CA GLY A 169 14.46 -2.98 27.10
C GLY A 169 14.15 -4.34 26.44
N CYS A 170 14.19 -4.43 25.10
CA CYS A 170 13.97 -5.69 24.38
C CYS A 170 15.28 -6.29 23.88
N HIS A 171 15.40 -7.62 23.93
CA HIS A 171 16.60 -8.31 23.45
C HIS A 171 16.76 -8.09 21.93
N PRO A 172 17.95 -7.70 21.42
CA PRO A 172 18.13 -7.32 20.02
C PRO A 172 17.69 -8.39 19.02
N LEU A 173 17.85 -9.66 19.37
CA LEU A 173 17.50 -10.80 18.50
C LEU A 173 16.20 -11.52 18.87
N ALA A 174 15.41 -10.98 19.81
CA ALA A 174 14.13 -11.60 20.16
C ALA A 174 13.08 -11.35 19.08
N GLU A 175 12.29 -12.38 18.80
CA GLU A 175 11.14 -12.31 17.88
C GLU A 175 9.94 -11.57 18.49
N GLN A 176 10.00 -11.24 19.79
CA GLN A 176 8.97 -10.48 20.49
C GLN A 176 9.56 -9.38 21.39
N CYS A 177 8.78 -8.34 21.62
CA CYS A 177 9.11 -7.22 22.48
C CYS A 177 7.87 -6.76 23.24
N VAL A 178 7.99 -6.54 24.55
CA VAL A 178 6.91 -6.07 25.43
C VAL A 178 7.31 -4.71 25.99
N LEU A 179 6.49 -3.70 25.75
CA LEU A 179 6.65 -2.34 26.22
C LEU A 179 5.58 -2.08 27.29
N THR A 180 6.02 -1.92 28.53
CA THR A 180 5.17 -1.63 29.69
C THR A 180 5.04 -0.14 29.94
#